data_AF-A0A9X0F1G5-F1
#
_entry.id   AF-A0A9X0F1G5-F1
#
_cell.length_a   1.000
_cell.length_b   1.000
_cell.length_c   1.000
_cell.angle_alpha   90.00
_cell.angle_beta   90.00
_cell.angle_gamma   90.00
#
_symmetry.space_group_name_H-M   'P 1'
#
loop_
_entity.id
_entity.type
_entity.pdbx_description
1 polymer ?
#
loop_
_entity_poly.entity_id
_entity_poly.type
_entity_poly.pdbx_seq_one_letter_code
_entity_poly.pdbx_strand_id
1 'polypeptide(L)'
;MRSWIQNTKKLLPDLLPVMQTRMQILQYIRLMQPIGRRNLSASLGMTERVLRSEVQVLKEQNLVHVASSGMTLTEEGTALVLALEDFMKEISGLKVLEKQLKETLDLDEVFVVPGDSDESPWVKLEMGRACVTCIKDRLTANNIVAVAGGTTLAAAADMMQLDCKDLHMLFVPARGGIGEGVELEANTICAKMAQNTMSNYRLLYVPDHVSSEAYASIVTEPSVKEVLELIRSSNIVIHGIGDALTMARRRSTSEADWLKIQASEAVGEAFGYYFNEEGNVVHKVRTVGMQLEDLQNVSHVVAVAGGSSKAKAIQAVIKQGHTSILITDEGAAKQLTKGFTL
;
A
#
# COMPACT_ATOMS: atom_id res chain seq x y z
N MET A 1 -24.52 18.40 2.46
CA MET A 1 -24.10 17.85 1.16
C MET A 1 -24.98 16.69 0.66
N ARG A 2 -25.27 15.66 1.47
CA ARG A 2 -26.10 14.49 1.06
C ARG A 2 -27.47 14.84 0.43
N SER A 3 -28.22 15.78 1.02
CA SER A 3 -29.52 16.22 0.47
C SER A 3 -29.38 16.89 -0.91
N TRP A 4 -28.32 17.68 -1.11
CA TRP A 4 -28.02 18.28 -2.41
C TRP A 4 -27.71 17.20 -3.45
N ILE A 5 -26.84 16.24 -3.14
CA ILE A 5 -26.49 15.12 -4.04
C ILE A 5 -27.74 14.30 -4.42
N GLN A 6 -28.62 14.00 -3.47
CA GLN A 6 -29.87 13.28 -3.74
C GLN A 6 -30.83 14.07 -4.64
N ASN A 7 -30.92 15.39 -4.44
CA ASN A 7 -31.75 16.25 -5.29
C ASN A 7 -31.14 16.40 -6.70
N THR A 8 -29.82 16.55 -6.82
CA THR A 8 -29.13 16.58 -8.11
C THR A 8 -29.30 15.28 -8.87
N LYS A 9 -29.27 14.10 -8.21
CA LYS A 9 -29.57 12.81 -8.85
C LYS A 9 -30.98 12.74 -9.45
N LYS A 10 -31.97 13.40 -8.85
CA LYS A 10 -33.35 13.45 -9.40
C LYS A 10 -33.44 14.33 -10.64
N LEU A 11 -32.63 15.39 -10.71
CA LEU A 11 -32.63 16.35 -11.81
C LEU A 11 -31.71 15.94 -12.98
N LEU A 12 -30.52 15.43 -12.67
CA LEU A 12 -29.51 14.93 -13.62
C LEU A 12 -29.02 13.54 -13.16
N PRO A 13 -29.76 12.47 -13.49
CA PRO A 13 -29.42 11.12 -13.03
C PRO A 13 -28.05 10.63 -13.52
N ASP A 14 -27.64 11.08 -14.71
CA ASP A 14 -26.39 10.64 -15.35
C ASP A 14 -25.15 11.41 -14.90
N LEU A 15 -25.30 12.52 -14.17
CA LEU A 15 -24.19 13.39 -13.80
C LEU A 15 -23.11 12.63 -13.02
N LEU A 16 -23.51 11.90 -11.97
CA LEU A 16 -22.55 11.22 -11.10
C LEU A 16 -21.89 10.00 -11.78
N PRO A 17 -22.61 9.12 -12.48
CA PRO A 17 -21.97 8.06 -13.26
C PRO A 17 -20.96 8.58 -14.30
N VAL A 18 -21.29 9.66 -15.02
CA VAL A 18 -20.39 10.27 -16.00
C VAL A 18 -19.17 10.88 -15.30
N MET A 19 -19.36 11.59 -14.20
CA MET A 19 -18.26 12.15 -13.40
C MET A 19 -17.34 11.04 -12.88
N GLN A 20 -17.89 9.94 -12.35
CA GLN A 20 -17.10 8.79 -11.89
C GLN A 20 -16.27 8.18 -13.01
N THR A 21 -16.89 7.96 -14.17
CA THR A 21 -16.20 7.39 -15.35
C THR A 21 -15.03 8.28 -15.80
N ARG A 22 -15.27 9.60 -15.91
CA ARG A 22 -14.23 10.55 -16.32
C ARG A 22 -13.12 10.69 -15.29
N MET A 23 -13.47 10.71 -14.00
CA MET A 23 -12.49 10.75 -12.92
C MET A 23 -11.62 9.49 -12.92
N GLN A 24 -12.20 8.31 -13.14
CA GLN A 24 -11.42 7.07 -13.29
C GLN A 24 -10.46 7.17 -14.49
N ILE A 25 -10.91 7.64 -15.65
CA ILE A 25 -10.04 7.83 -16.82
C ILE A 25 -8.86 8.75 -16.48
N LEU A 26 -9.13 9.90 -15.87
CA LEU A 26 -8.10 10.88 -15.52
C LEU A 26 -7.12 10.34 -14.47
N GLN A 27 -7.61 9.63 -13.45
CA GLN A 27 -6.78 9.01 -12.41
C GLN A 27 -5.84 7.94 -13.00
N TYR A 28 -6.35 7.10 -13.90
CA TYR A 28 -5.49 6.11 -14.57
C TYR A 28 -4.44 6.75 -15.47
N ILE A 29 -4.80 7.80 -16.23
CA ILE A 29 -3.81 8.52 -17.03
C ILE A 29 -2.77 9.16 -16.10
N ARG A 30 -3.17 9.77 -14.98
CA ARG A 30 -2.23 10.35 -13.99
C ARG A 30 -1.17 9.35 -13.53
N LEU A 31 -1.58 8.12 -13.23
CA LEU A 31 -0.67 7.07 -12.75
C LEU A 31 0.23 6.49 -13.84
N MET A 32 -0.32 6.26 -15.03
CA MET A 32 0.29 5.41 -16.05
C MET A 32 0.78 6.18 -17.28
N GLN A 33 0.69 7.51 -17.25
CA GLN A 33 1.09 8.34 -18.38
C GLN A 33 2.57 8.19 -18.73
N PRO A 34 2.92 8.18 -20.04
CA PRO A 34 1.99 8.16 -21.18
C PRO A 34 1.34 6.78 -21.38
N ILE A 35 0.00 6.74 -21.54
CA ILE A 35 -0.74 5.47 -21.72
C ILE A 35 -1.50 5.41 -23.04
N GLY A 36 -1.41 4.27 -23.74
CA GLY A 36 -2.16 4.01 -24.97
C GLY A 36 -3.63 3.66 -24.71
N ARG A 37 -4.51 4.01 -25.66
CA ARG A 37 -5.96 3.78 -25.56
C ARG A 37 -6.33 2.33 -25.26
N ARG A 38 -5.67 1.36 -25.91
CA ARG A 38 -5.95 -0.07 -25.74
C ARG A 38 -5.70 -0.55 -24.30
N ASN A 39 -4.55 -0.17 -23.74
CA ASN A 39 -4.20 -0.54 -22.37
C ASN A 39 -5.14 0.15 -21.36
N LEU A 40 -5.46 1.43 -21.59
CA LEU A 40 -6.39 2.15 -20.74
C LEU A 40 -7.81 1.54 -20.78
N SER A 41 -8.33 1.20 -21.96
CA SER A 41 -9.66 0.58 -22.09
C SER A 41 -9.74 -0.79 -21.45
N ALA A 42 -8.67 -1.60 -21.61
CA ALA A 42 -8.59 -2.92 -20.99
C ALA A 42 -8.57 -2.81 -19.46
N SER A 43 -7.81 -1.86 -18.93
CA SER A 43 -7.68 -1.68 -17.47
C SER A 43 -8.97 -1.16 -16.84
N LEU A 44 -9.68 -0.28 -17.54
CA LEU A 44 -10.97 0.28 -17.09
C LEU A 44 -12.19 -0.64 -17.35
N GLY A 45 -12.00 -1.80 -18.00
CA GLY A 45 -13.09 -2.71 -18.33
C GLY A 45 -14.14 -2.11 -19.29
N MET A 46 -13.77 -1.12 -20.09
CA MET A 46 -14.66 -0.45 -21.04
C MET A 46 -14.20 -0.63 -22.49
N THR A 47 -15.11 -0.50 -23.46
CA THR A 47 -14.74 -0.63 -24.88
C THR A 47 -13.89 0.56 -25.36
N GLU A 48 -12.98 0.33 -26.32
CA GLU A 48 -12.19 1.42 -26.94
C GLU A 48 -13.08 2.51 -27.55
N ARG A 49 -14.28 2.17 -28.04
CA ARG A 49 -15.24 3.13 -28.60
C ARG A 49 -15.76 4.09 -27.54
N VAL A 50 -16.12 3.57 -26.37
CA VAL A 50 -16.60 4.37 -25.23
C VAL A 50 -15.45 5.23 -24.72
N LEU A 51 -14.28 4.64 -24.47
CA LEU A 51 -13.11 5.38 -24.00
C LEU A 51 -12.73 6.51 -24.96
N ARG A 52 -12.73 6.27 -26.28
CA ARG A 52 -12.45 7.31 -27.29
C ARG A 52 -13.41 8.48 -27.17
N SER A 53 -14.69 8.21 -26.90
CA SER A 53 -15.72 9.26 -26.80
C SER A 53 -15.49 10.12 -25.55
N GLU A 54 -15.21 9.50 -24.40
CA GLU A 54 -14.90 10.23 -23.16
C GLU A 54 -13.58 11.01 -23.27
N VAL A 55 -12.52 10.40 -23.81
CA VAL A 55 -11.22 11.06 -24.00
C VAL A 55 -11.34 12.26 -24.95
N GLN A 56 -12.19 12.19 -25.98
CA GLN A 56 -12.43 13.32 -26.88
C GLN A 56 -12.99 14.52 -26.11
N VAL A 57 -13.96 14.31 -25.23
CA VAL A 57 -14.51 15.37 -24.38
C VAL A 57 -13.44 15.93 -23.44
N LEU A 58 -12.67 15.07 -22.78
CA LEU A 58 -11.60 15.49 -21.88
C LEU A 58 -10.50 16.28 -22.61
N LYS A 59 -10.20 15.92 -23.85
CA LYS A 59 -9.25 16.64 -24.71
C LYS A 59 -9.79 18.01 -25.13
N GLU A 60 -11.06 18.09 -25.54
CA GLU A 60 -11.72 19.36 -25.90
C GLU A 60 -11.78 20.33 -24.72
N GLN A 61 -11.82 19.81 -23.49
CA GLN A 61 -11.74 20.57 -22.24
C GLN A 61 -10.31 20.84 -21.76
N ASN A 62 -9.29 20.56 -22.58
CA ASN A 62 -7.88 20.75 -22.22
C ASN A 62 -7.42 19.97 -20.97
N LEU A 63 -8.07 18.86 -20.62
CA LEU A 63 -7.70 18.04 -19.46
C LEU A 63 -6.73 16.91 -19.82
N VAL A 64 -6.75 16.45 -21.08
CA VAL A 64 -5.92 15.34 -21.57
C VAL A 64 -5.25 15.75 -22.87
N HIS A 65 -3.93 15.56 -22.94
CA HIS A 65 -3.17 15.62 -24.18
C HIS A 65 -3.06 14.23 -24.79
N VAL A 66 -3.28 14.13 -26.11
CA VAL A 66 -3.27 12.86 -26.85
C VAL A 66 -2.23 12.92 -27.96
N ALA A 67 -1.17 12.12 -27.83
CA ALA A 67 -0.10 11.97 -28.81
C ALA A 67 -0.01 10.54 -29.35
N SER A 68 0.83 10.31 -30.35
CA SER A 68 1.14 8.96 -30.85
C SER A 68 1.82 8.08 -29.80
N SER A 69 2.57 8.68 -28.87
CA SER A 69 3.20 8.00 -27.74
C SER A 69 2.22 7.61 -26.62
N GLY A 70 1.00 8.16 -26.62
CA GLY A 70 -0.01 7.90 -25.60
C GLY A 70 -0.73 9.15 -25.12
N MET A 71 -1.54 8.97 -24.09
CA MET A 71 -2.30 10.02 -23.41
C MET A 71 -1.57 10.45 -22.13
N THR A 72 -1.53 11.75 -21.89
CA THR A 72 -0.98 12.38 -20.68
C THR A 72 -1.99 13.39 -20.15
N LEU A 73 -1.97 13.65 -18.84
CA LEU A 73 -2.70 14.78 -18.28
C LEU A 73 -2.03 16.09 -18.66
N THR A 74 -2.84 17.13 -18.83
CA THR A 74 -2.35 18.51 -18.84
C THR A 74 -2.15 19.00 -17.39
N GLU A 75 -1.56 20.19 -17.23
CA GLU A 75 -1.49 20.84 -15.92
C GLU A 75 -2.89 21.09 -15.34
N GLU A 76 -3.83 21.55 -16.18
CA GLU A 76 -5.23 21.77 -15.82
C GLU A 76 -5.94 20.46 -15.44
N GLY A 77 -5.73 19.39 -16.22
CA GLY A 77 -6.25 18.06 -15.89
C GLY A 77 -5.73 17.54 -14.57
N THR A 78 -4.44 17.74 -14.29
CA THR A 78 -3.83 17.36 -13.02
C THR A 78 -4.42 18.15 -11.85
N ALA A 79 -4.54 19.48 -12.00
CA ALA A 79 -5.14 20.34 -10.98
C ALA A 79 -6.60 19.98 -10.69
N LEU A 80 -7.38 19.68 -11.73
CA LEU A 80 -8.78 19.27 -11.59
C LEU A 80 -8.92 17.95 -10.82
N VAL A 81 -8.09 16.95 -11.15
CA VAL A 81 -8.12 15.65 -10.45
C VAL A 81 -7.84 15.84 -8.97
N LEU A 82 -6.82 16.63 -8.62
CA LEU A 82 -6.46 16.93 -7.24
C LEU A 82 -7.59 17.67 -6.52
N ALA A 83 -8.19 18.68 -7.16
CA ALA A 83 -9.27 19.47 -6.57
C ALA A 83 -10.55 18.65 -6.31
N LEU A 84 -10.80 17.61 -7.10
CA LEU A 84 -12.00 16.77 -6.97
C LEU A 84 -11.78 15.47 -6.17
N GLU A 85 -10.54 15.14 -5.78
CA GLU A 85 -10.22 13.84 -5.15
C GLU A 85 -11.05 13.59 -3.88
N ASP A 86 -11.09 14.54 -2.96
CA ASP A 86 -11.87 14.42 -1.71
C ASP A 86 -13.37 14.39 -1.94
N PHE A 87 -13.86 15.21 -2.87
CA PHE A 87 -15.28 15.21 -3.25
C PHE A 87 -15.71 13.87 -3.83
N MET A 88 -14.87 13.26 -4.68
CA MET A 88 -15.13 11.94 -5.24
C MET A 88 -15.11 10.85 -4.18
N LYS A 89 -14.22 10.93 -3.18
CA LYS A 89 -14.22 10.01 -2.03
C LYS A 89 -15.47 10.14 -1.17
N GLU A 90 -16.01 11.35 -1.00
CA GLU A 90 -17.26 11.56 -0.25
C GLU A 90 -18.46 10.96 -0.99
N ILE A 91 -18.57 11.19 -2.30
CA ILE A 91 -19.68 10.70 -3.12
C ILE A 91 -19.68 9.18 -3.28
N SER A 92 -18.49 8.58 -3.44
CA SER A 92 -18.32 7.12 -3.53
C SER A 92 -18.53 6.41 -2.21
N GLY A 93 -18.59 7.15 -1.09
CA GLY A 93 -18.75 6.57 0.25
C GLY A 93 -17.44 6.07 0.86
N LEU A 94 -16.29 6.26 0.22
CA LEU A 94 -14.99 5.85 0.74
C LEU A 94 -14.67 6.53 2.07
N LYS A 95 -15.04 7.82 2.23
CA LYS A 95 -14.90 8.54 3.52
C LYS A 95 -15.70 7.90 4.66
N VAL A 96 -16.83 7.27 4.33
CA VAL A 96 -17.63 6.53 5.32
C VAL A 96 -16.92 5.24 5.71
N LEU A 97 -16.36 4.51 4.75
CA LEU A 97 -15.57 3.31 5.01
C LEU A 97 -14.31 3.64 5.83
N GLU A 98 -13.56 4.69 5.48
CA GLU A 98 -12.41 5.18 6.26
C GLU A 98 -12.78 5.40 7.73
N LYS A 99 -13.89 6.12 7.98
CA LYS A 99 -14.37 6.39 9.34
C LYS A 99 -14.78 5.10 10.08
N GLN A 100 -15.56 4.23 9.43
CA GLN A 100 -16.01 2.99 10.05
C GLN A 100 -14.85 2.07 10.41
N LEU A 101 -13.88 1.90 9.49
CA LEU A 101 -12.70 1.09 9.74
C LEU A 101 -11.82 1.67 10.83
N LYS A 102 -11.62 2.99 10.84
CA LYS A 102 -10.88 3.68 11.90
C LYS A 102 -11.45 3.35 13.28
N GLU A 103 -12.76 3.52 13.45
CA GLU A 103 -13.45 3.26 14.71
C GLU A 103 -13.42 1.78 15.09
N THR A 104 -13.62 0.88 14.12
CA THR A 104 -13.79 -0.55 14.45
C THR A 104 -12.46 -1.29 14.61
N LEU A 105 -11.39 -0.82 13.96
CA LEU A 105 -10.05 -1.39 14.08
C LEU A 105 -9.18 -0.65 15.10
N ASP A 106 -9.70 0.39 15.75
CA ASP A 106 -8.99 1.24 16.71
C ASP A 106 -7.64 1.76 16.16
N LEU A 107 -7.72 2.38 14.98
CA LEU A 107 -6.55 2.95 14.28
C LEU A 107 -6.54 4.48 14.40
N ASP A 108 -5.35 5.08 14.30
CA ASP A 108 -5.24 6.54 14.24
C ASP A 108 -5.85 7.06 12.94
N GLU A 109 -5.50 6.46 11.81
CA GLU A 109 -5.97 6.86 10.48
C GLU A 109 -6.15 5.67 9.54
N VAL A 110 -7.15 5.79 8.66
CA VAL A 110 -7.42 4.82 7.58
C VAL A 110 -7.61 5.58 6.29
N PHE A 111 -6.93 5.13 5.24
CA PHE A 111 -7.08 5.64 3.88
C PHE A 111 -7.59 4.52 2.98
N VAL A 112 -8.71 4.75 2.30
CA VAL A 112 -9.30 3.80 1.36
C VAL A 112 -9.21 4.37 -0.04
N VAL A 113 -8.55 3.62 -0.94
CA VAL A 113 -8.53 3.94 -2.38
C VAL A 113 -9.65 3.18 -3.10
N PRO A 114 -10.22 3.73 -4.18
CA PRO A 114 -11.23 3.03 -4.97
C PRO A 114 -10.68 1.73 -5.58
N GLY A 115 -11.55 0.75 -5.83
CA GLY A 115 -11.21 -0.51 -6.52
C GLY A 115 -10.81 -1.67 -5.60
N ASP A 116 -10.40 -2.78 -6.21
CA ASP A 116 -9.98 -4.01 -5.54
C ASP A 116 -8.69 -4.55 -6.18
N SER A 117 -7.62 -4.67 -5.40
CA SER A 117 -6.31 -5.12 -5.89
C SER A 117 -6.22 -6.61 -6.20
N ASP A 118 -7.24 -7.41 -5.86
CA ASP A 118 -7.39 -8.78 -6.38
C ASP A 118 -7.92 -8.79 -7.82
N GLU A 119 -8.73 -7.80 -8.19
CA GLU A 119 -9.30 -7.69 -9.53
C GLU A 119 -8.40 -6.91 -10.49
N SER A 120 -7.64 -5.94 -9.96
CA SER A 120 -6.86 -5.04 -10.81
C SER A 120 -5.52 -4.59 -10.22
N PRO A 121 -4.40 -4.85 -10.93
CA PRO A 121 -3.06 -4.50 -10.44
C PRO A 121 -2.84 -3.01 -10.16
N TRP A 122 -3.54 -2.10 -10.86
CA TRP A 122 -3.37 -0.65 -10.66
C TRP A 122 -3.73 -0.20 -9.26
N VAL A 123 -4.63 -0.93 -8.58
CA VAL A 123 -5.10 -0.55 -7.23
C VAL A 123 -3.93 -0.53 -6.26
N LYS A 124 -2.91 -1.35 -6.48
CA LYS A 124 -1.66 -1.30 -5.72
C LYS A 124 -0.88 -0.01 -5.95
N LEU A 125 -0.87 0.54 -7.16
CA LEU A 125 -0.25 1.84 -7.45
C LEU A 125 -1.04 2.97 -6.78
N GLU A 126 -2.37 2.93 -6.81
CA GLU A 126 -3.19 3.91 -6.09
C GLU A 126 -2.95 3.83 -4.57
N MET A 127 -2.91 2.63 -3.97
CA MET A 127 -2.50 2.44 -2.56
C MET A 127 -1.08 2.95 -2.32
N GLY A 128 -0.16 2.73 -3.26
CA GLY A 128 1.20 3.25 -3.22
C GLY A 128 1.24 4.79 -3.19
N ARG A 129 0.45 5.47 -4.05
CA ARG A 129 0.33 6.93 -4.01
C ARG A 129 -0.26 7.42 -2.68
N ALA A 130 -1.32 6.76 -2.20
CA ALA A 130 -1.91 7.10 -0.91
C ALA A 130 -0.89 6.95 0.23
N CYS A 131 -0.04 5.92 0.18
CA CYS A 131 1.08 5.72 1.10
C CYS A 131 2.09 6.85 1.06
N VAL A 132 2.53 7.25 -0.13
CA VAL A 132 3.48 8.35 -0.30
C VAL A 132 2.91 9.67 0.21
N THR A 133 1.62 9.92 -0.08
CA THR A 133 0.91 11.12 0.41
C THR A 133 0.82 11.13 1.93
N CYS A 134 0.42 10.00 2.52
CA CYS A 134 0.32 9.83 3.97
C CYS A 134 1.68 10.08 4.67
N ILE A 135 2.76 9.50 4.13
CA ILE A 135 4.09 9.66 4.72
C ILE A 135 4.59 11.09 4.59
N LYS A 136 4.35 11.75 3.45
CA LYS A 136 4.75 13.14 3.20
C LYS A 136 4.31 14.07 4.34
N ASP A 137 3.06 13.93 4.80
CA ASP A 137 2.49 14.77 5.84
C ASP A 137 3.06 14.51 7.24
N ARG A 138 3.90 13.48 7.39
CA ARG A 138 4.53 13.03 8.65
C ARG A 138 6.04 13.17 8.66
N LEU A 139 6.63 13.62 7.55
CA LEU A 139 8.07 13.81 7.49
C LEU A 139 8.48 14.98 8.39
N THR A 140 9.55 14.77 9.15
CA THR A 140 10.20 15.77 10.00
C THR A 140 11.59 16.14 9.45
N ALA A 141 12.38 16.94 10.15
CA ALA A 141 13.74 17.27 9.71
C ALA A 141 14.65 16.03 9.58
N ASN A 142 14.46 15.00 10.42
CA ASN A 142 15.25 13.77 10.42
C ASN A 142 14.31 12.56 10.39
N ASN A 143 14.38 11.74 9.34
CA ASN A 143 13.52 10.57 9.19
C ASN A 143 14.32 9.33 8.85
N ILE A 144 14.05 8.26 9.60
CA ILE A 144 14.53 6.92 9.30
C ILE A 144 13.30 6.09 8.95
N VAL A 145 13.20 5.72 7.67
CA VAL A 145 12.04 5.04 7.10
C VAL A 145 12.41 3.58 6.85
N ALA A 146 11.87 2.68 7.66
CA ALA A 146 11.99 1.24 7.45
C ALA A 146 10.93 0.72 6.50
N VAL A 147 11.33 -0.06 5.50
CA VAL A 147 10.42 -0.54 4.44
C VAL A 147 10.54 -2.05 4.28
N ALA A 148 9.42 -2.76 4.38
CA ALA A 148 9.38 -4.20 4.12
C ALA A 148 9.40 -4.53 2.61
N GLY A 149 9.39 -5.83 2.29
CA GLY A 149 9.30 -6.31 0.91
C GLY A 149 7.86 -6.53 0.42
N GLY A 150 7.72 -6.85 -0.87
CA GLY A 150 6.48 -7.36 -1.46
C GLY A 150 5.82 -6.44 -2.49
N THR A 151 4.85 -7.00 -3.22
CA THR A 151 4.27 -6.35 -4.42
C THR A 151 3.60 -5.00 -4.15
N THR A 152 2.96 -4.83 -2.99
CA THR A 152 2.30 -3.57 -2.64
C THR A 152 3.32 -2.48 -2.33
N LEU A 153 4.43 -2.82 -1.67
CA LEU A 153 5.48 -1.85 -1.34
C LEU A 153 6.38 -1.53 -2.53
N ALA A 154 6.56 -2.47 -3.45
CA ALA A 154 7.16 -2.18 -4.76
C ALA A 154 6.36 -1.11 -5.52
N ALA A 155 5.03 -1.23 -5.53
CA ALA A 155 4.14 -0.20 -6.09
C ALA A 155 4.22 1.13 -5.34
N ALA A 156 4.38 1.12 -4.02
CA ALA A 156 4.62 2.35 -3.24
C ALA A 156 5.97 3.01 -3.61
N ALA A 157 7.02 2.21 -3.84
CA ALA A 157 8.30 2.72 -4.31
C ALA A 157 8.20 3.35 -5.70
N ASP A 158 7.42 2.75 -6.61
CA ASP A 158 7.14 3.33 -7.94
C ASP A 158 6.47 4.71 -7.87
N MET A 159 5.63 4.90 -6.85
CA MET A 159 4.87 6.14 -6.63
C MET A 159 5.61 7.16 -5.77
N MET A 160 6.80 6.84 -5.25
CA MET A 160 7.55 7.67 -4.31
C MET A 160 8.19 8.88 -5.01
N GLN A 161 7.38 9.88 -5.37
CA GLN A 161 7.83 11.13 -5.99
C GLN A 161 7.65 12.28 -5.01
N LEU A 162 8.68 12.53 -4.19
CA LEU A 162 8.70 13.60 -3.20
C LEU A 162 9.96 14.46 -3.37
N ASP A 163 9.82 15.78 -3.34
CA ASP A 163 10.98 16.67 -3.18
C ASP A 163 11.30 16.76 -1.69
N CYS A 164 12.36 16.07 -1.28
CA CYS A 164 12.83 15.96 0.10
C CYS A 164 14.16 16.70 0.34
N LYS A 165 14.54 17.68 -0.50
CA LYS A 165 15.86 18.34 -0.43
C LYS A 165 16.23 18.92 0.94
N ASP A 166 15.23 19.40 1.67
CA ASP A 166 15.43 20.02 2.99
C ASP A 166 15.25 19.04 4.16
N LEU A 167 15.10 17.73 3.87
CA LEU A 167 14.85 16.69 4.85
C LEU A 167 16.01 15.69 4.89
N HIS A 168 16.45 15.31 6.08
CA HIS A 168 17.39 14.21 6.24
C HIS A 168 16.64 12.88 6.22
N MET A 169 16.52 12.30 5.03
CA MET A 169 15.86 11.03 4.79
C MET A 169 16.89 9.88 4.73
N LEU A 170 16.68 8.85 5.54
CA LEU A 170 17.39 7.60 5.49
C LEU A 170 16.40 6.44 5.35
N PHE A 171 16.47 5.72 4.23
CA PHE A 171 15.69 4.50 4.05
C PHE A 171 16.48 3.27 4.50
N VAL A 172 15.82 2.36 5.20
CA VAL A 172 16.40 1.06 5.60
C VAL A 172 15.42 -0.08 5.31
N PRO A 173 15.88 -1.30 5.00
CA PRO A 173 15.00 -2.45 4.85
C PRO A 173 14.48 -2.89 6.22
N ALA A 174 13.20 -3.24 6.33
CA ALA A 174 12.65 -3.78 7.58
C ALA A 174 13.09 -5.24 7.84
N ARG A 175 13.67 -5.94 6.86
CA ARG A 175 14.08 -7.35 6.96
C ARG A 175 15.12 -7.75 5.93
N GLY A 176 15.76 -8.90 6.16
CA GLY A 176 16.67 -9.54 5.21
C GLY A 176 16.01 -10.04 3.91
N GLY A 177 16.83 -10.59 3.02
CA GLY A 177 16.41 -11.11 1.71
C GLY A 177 15.67 -12.45 1.83
N ILE A 178 14.52 -12.58 1.17
CA ILE A 178 13.75 -13.85 1.11
C ILE A 178 14.18 -14.69 -0.10
N GLY A 179 14.86 -14.12 -1.10
CA GLY A 179 15.30 -14.87 -2.28
C GLY A 179 14.20 -15.16 -3.31
N GLU A 180 13.23 -14.24 -3.45
CA GLU A 180 12.21 -14.29 -4.51
C GLU A 180 12.65 -13.42 -5.72
N GLY A 181 11.70 -12.68 -6.33
CA GLY A 181 12.02 -11.62 -7.28
C GLY A 181 12.80 -10.49 -6.61
N VAL A 182 13.95 -10.13 -7.20
CA VAL A 182 14.84 -9.07 -6.71
C VAL A 182 14.07 -7.76 -6.52
N GLU A 183 13.12 -7.47 -7.40
CA GLU A 183 12.26 -6.29 -7.36
C GLU A 183 11.30 -6.23 -6.17
N LEU A 184 11.05 -7.37 -5.51
CA LEU A 184 10.15 -7.47 -4.35
C LEU A 184 10.91 -7.50 -3.01
N GLU A 185 12.24 -7.52 -3.05
CA GLU A 185 13.07 -7.52 -1.84
C GLU A 185 13.04 -6.17 -1.13
N ALA A 186 13.08 -6.21 0.21
CA ALA A 186 13.09 -5.02 1.03
C ALA A 186 14.28 -4.10 0.71
N ASN A 187 15.46 -4.67 0.45
CA ASN A 187 16.66 -3.94 0.02
C ASN A 187 16.42 -3.15 -1.28
N THR A 188 15.85 -3.79 -2.29
CA THR A 188 15.58 -3.17 -3.60
C THR A 188 14.52 -2.07 -3.51
N ILE A 189 13.43 -2.34 -2.79
CA ILE A 189 12.34 -1.39 -2.59
C ILE A 189 12.83 -0.15 -1.82
N CYS A 190 13.57 -0.37 -0.73
CA CYS A 190 14.22 0.69 0.05
C CYS A 190 15.15 1.55 -0.81
N ALA A 191 16.06 0.93 -1.57
CA ALA A 191 16.98 1.64 -2.45
C ALA A 191 16.22 2.45 -3.53
N LYS A 192 15.14 1.89 -4.09
CA LYS A 192 14.31 2.57 -5.07
C LYS A 192 13.60 3.80 -4.50
N MET A 193 13.02 3.69 -3.29
CA MET A 193 12.41 4.84 -2.61
C MET A 193 13.43 5.96 -2.35
N ALA A 194 14.64 5.60 -1.92
CA ALA A 194 15.72 6.55 -1.69
C ALA A 194 16.16 7.23 -3.00
N GLN A 195 16.32 6.48 -4.09
CA GLN A 195 16.67 7.03 -5.40
C GLN A 195 15.61 8.02 -5.91
N ASN A 196 14.34 7.67 -5.81
CA ASN A 196 13.25 8.53 -6.29
C ASN A 196 13.09 9.82 -5.47
N THR A 197 13.65 9.86 -4.25
CA THR A 197 13.65 11.03 -3.35
C THR A 197 15.02 11.69 -3.21
N MET A 198 16.02 11.27 -4.00
CA MET A 198 17.41 11.73 -3.91
C MET A 198 17.97 11.68 -2.47
N SER A 199 17.59 10.63 -1.74
CA SER A 199 17.85 10.44 -0.31
C SER A 199 18.84 9.31 -0.06
N ASN A 200 19.27 9.15 1.20
CA ASN A 200 20.21 8.11 1.58
C ASN A 200 19.51 6.77 1.88
N TYR A 201 20.23 5.67 1.74
CA TYR A 201 19.76 4.36 2.20
C TYR A 201 20.90 3.50 2.77
N ARG A 202 20.54 2.51 3.59
CA ARG A 202 21.43 1.42 4.03
C ARG A 202 20.77 0.08 3.74
N LEU A 203 21.57 -0.92 3.37
CA LEU A 203 21.09 -2.25 3.01
C LEU A 203 21.47 -3.29 4.06
N LEU A 204 20.64 -4.31 4.20
CA LEU A 204 20.84 -5.42 5.12
C LEU A 204 21.19 -6.68 4.31
N TYR A 205 22.48 -7.03 4.26
CA TYR A 205 23.02 -8.11 3.42
C TYR A 205 22.98 -9.48 4.11
N VAL A 206 21.82 -9.88 4.59
CA VAL A 206 21.62 -11.16 5.27
C VAL A 206 20.32 -11.82 4.78
N PRO A 207 20.21 -13.16 4.84
CA PRO A 207 18.95 -13.84 4.60
C PRO A 207 17.89 -13.44 5.63
N ASP A 208 16.62 -13.45 5.23
CA ASP A 208 15.47 -13.24 6.13
C ASP A 208 15.46 -14.29 7.24
N HIS A 209 15.68 -15.56 6.89
CA HIS A 209 15.71 -16.68 7.82
C HIS A 209 17.08 -17.36 7.81
N VAL A 210 17.66 -17.55 8.98
CA VAL A 210 18.93 -18.25 9.22
C VAL A 210 18.78 -19.19 10.43
N SER A 211 19.70 -20.16 10.59
CA SER A 211 19.71 -21.02 11.78
C SER A 211 19.93 -20.19 13.06
N SER A 212 19.60 -20.75 14.23
CA SER A 212 19.77 -20.04 15.50
C SER A 212 21.24 -19.70 15.79
N GLU A 213 22.15 -20.58 15.40
CA GLU A 213 23.60 -20.40 15.53
C GLU A 213 24.10 -19.28 14.61
N ALA A 214 23.68 -19.32 13.33
CA ALA A 214 24.02 -18.29 12.37
C ALA A 214 23.45 -16.93 12.78
N TYR A 215 22.20 -16.90 13.27
CA TYR A 215 21.57 -15.68 13.80
C TYR A 215 22.42 -15.05 14.89
N ALA A 216 22.80 -15.82 15.91
CA ALA A 216 23.56 -15.33 17.06
C ALA A 216 24.91 -14.73 16.65
N SER A 217 25.57 -15.28 15.64
CA SER A 217 26.80 -14.72 15.10
C SER A 217 26.54 -13.47 14.25
N ILE A 218 25.64 -13.57 13.27
CA ILE A 218 25.42 -12.52 12.24
C ILE A 218 24.94 -11.20 12.86
N VAL A 219 24.07 -11.25 13.87
CA VAL A 219 23.58 -10.02 14.51
C VAL A 219 24.63 -9.27 15.32
N THR A 220 25.78 -9.91 15.59
CA THR A 220 26.92 -9.28 16.29
C THR A 220 27.95 -8.70 15.34
N GLU A 221 27.92 -9.06 14.05
CA GLU A 221 28.80 -8.50 13.02
C GLU A 221 28.57 -6.98 12.92
N PRO A 222 29.63 -6.14 13.03
CA PRO A 222 29.46 -4.69 13.15
C PRO A 222 28.61 -4.06 12.04
N SER A 223 28.80 -4.50 10.79
CA SER A 223 28.05 -3.98 9.63
C SER A 223 26.56 -4.33 9.67
N VAL A 224 26.21 -5.50 10.19
CA VAL A 224 24.82 -5.95 10.34
C VAL A 224 24.19 -5.27 11.55
N LYS A 225 24.91 -5.23 12.68
CA LYS A 225 24.46 -4.61 13.92
C LYS A 225 24.11 -3.14 13.71
N GLU A 226 24.95 -2.39 13.01
CA GLU A 226 24.70 -0.97 12.69
C GLU A 226 23.37 -0.78 11.94
N VAL A 227 23.09 -1.63 10.94
CA VAL A 227 21.84 -1.55 10.18
C VAL A 227 20.64 -1.97 11.02
N LEU A 228 20.77 -2.98 11.88
CA LEU A 228 19.72 -3.38 12.81
C LEU A 228 19.40 -2.27 13.82
N GLU A 229 20.40 -1.52 14.30
CA GLU A 229 20.20 -0.35 15.17
C GLU A 229 19.45 0.78 14.45
N LEU A 230 19.77 1.02 13.17
CA LEU A 230 19.01 1.97 12.34
C LEU A 230 17.56 1.51 12.15
N ILE A 231 17.32 0.23 11.86
CA ILE A 231 15.98 -0.34 11.72
C ILE A 231 15.16 -0.10 12.99
N ARG A 232 15.72 -0.35 14.17
CA ARG A 232 15.06 -0.11 15.47
C ARG A 232 14.83 1.37 15.79
N SER A 233 15.63 2.26 15.21
CA SER A 233 15.52 3.71 15.39
C SER A 233 14.59 4.37 14.37
N SER A 234 13.88 3.57 13.56
CA SER A 234 12.97 4.08 12.54
C SER A 234 11.79 4.82 13.17
N ASN A 235 11.49 6.03 12.68
CA ASN A 235 10.31 6.78 13.10
C ASN A 235 9.10 6.48 12.22
N ILE A 236 9.32 5.98 11.01
CA ILE A 236 8.28 5.52 10.08
C ILE A 236 8.59 4.09 9.65
N VAL A 237 7.60 3.20 9.77
CA VAL A 237 7.66 1.83 9.26
C VAL A 237 6.57 1.65 8.21
N ILE A 238 6.95 1.19 7.03
CA ILE A 238 6.01 0.83 5.96
C ILE A 238 6.08 -0.67 5.74
N HIS A 239 4.97 -1.36 5.99
CA HIS A 239 4.91 -2.80 5.83
C HIS A 239 3.67 -3.26 5.06
N GLY A 240 3.79 -4.41 4.40
CA GLY A 240 2.65 -5.11 3.82
C GLY A 240 2.04 -6.10 4.80
N ILE A 241 0.87 -6.64 4.43
CA ILE A 241 0.23 -7.77 5.11
C ILE A 241 0.08 -8.92 4.11
N GLY A 242 0.62 -10.08 4.48
CA GLY A 242 0.59 -11.31 3.70
C GLY A 242 -0.55 -12.24 4.12
N ASP A 243 -1.01 -13.05 3.18
CA ASP A 243 -1.75 -14.28 3.53
C ASP A 243 -0.77 -15.28 4.15
N ALA A 244 -1.17 -15.90 5.27
CA ALA A 244 -0.30 -16.77 6.06
C ALA A 244 0.27 -17.94 5.25
N LEU A 245 -0.56 -18.72 4.56
CA LEU A 245 -0.09 -19.91 3.84
C LEU A 245 0.74 -19.54 2.60
N THR A 246 0.38 -18.44 1.93
CA THR A 246 1.18 -17.87 0.85
C THR A 246 2.57 -17.51 1.36
N MET A 247 2.67 -16.77 2.47
CA MET A 247 3.96 -16.37 3.04
C MET A 247 4.79 -17.55 3.56
N ALA A 248 4.15 -18.57 4.13
CA ALA A 248 4.84 -19.79 4.53
C ALA A 248 5.51 -20.51 3.34
N ARG A 249 4.79 -20.60 2.19
CA ARG A 249 5.34 -21.19 0.96
C ARG A 249 6.51 -20.38 0.40
N ARG A 250 6.37 -19.05 0.37
CA ARG A 250 7.41 -18.13 -0.10
C ARG A 250 8.72 -18.24 0.68
N ARG A 251 8.62 -18.45 1.99
CA ARG A 251 9.79 -18.68 2.86
C ARG A 251 10.35 -20.09 2.82
N SER A 252 9.83 -20.96 1.95
CA SER A 252 10.21 -22.39 1.90
C SER A 252 10.13 -23.04 3.29
N THR A 253 9.06 -22.71 4.02
CA THR A 253 8.83 -23.19 5.39
C THR A 253 8.81 -24.71 5.43
N SER A 254 9.38 -25.30 6.49
CA SER A 254 9.41 -26.76 6.67
C SER A 254 7.99 -27.35 6.65
N GLU A 255 7.84 -28.60 6.21
CA GLU A 255 6.52 -29.26 6.18
C GLU A 255 5.87 -29.29 7.57
N ALA A 256 6.67 -29.54 8.61
CA ALA A 256 6.21 -29.55 10.00
C ALA A 256 5.66 -28.18 10.45
N ASP A 257 6.39 -27.09 10.15
CA ASP A 257 5.94 -25.74 10.47
C ASP A 257 4.76 -25.30 9.62
N TRP A 258 4.72 -25.70 8.34
CA TRP A 258 3.60 -25.42 7.45
C TRP A 258 2.31 -26.07 7.96
N LEU A 259 2.36 -27.35 8.36
CA LEU A 259 1.24 -28.05 8.97
C LEU A 259 0.81 -27.39 10.29
N LYS A 260 1.77 -26.91 11.10
CA LYS A 260 1.45 -26.15 12.32
C LYS A 260 0.74 -24.84 12.02
N ILE A 261 1.21 -24.05 11.05
CA ILE A 261 0.59 -22.79 10.62
C ILE A 261 -0.84 -23.06 10.13
N GLN A 262 -1.03 -24.11 9.32
CA GLN A 262 -2.35 -24.50 8.82
C GLN A 262 -3.28 -24.97 9.95
N ALA A 263 -2.82 -25.86 10.82
CA ALA A 263 -3.61 -26.41 11.91
C ALA A 263 -3.98 -25.37 12.98
N SER A 264 -3.21 -24.28 13.07
CA SER A 264 -3.48 -23.15 13.96
C SER A 264 -4.35 -22.08 13.30
N GLU A 265 -4.89 -22.35 12.10
CA GLU A 265 -5.79 -21.47 11.36
C GLU A 265 -5.21 -20.05 11.16
N ALA A 266 -3.90 -19.97 10.90
CA ALA A 266 -3.27 -18.70 10.59
C ALA A 266 -3.87 -18.10 9.30
N VAL A 267 -4.26 -16.84 9.36
CA VAL A 267 -4.84 -16.09 8.23
C VAL A 267 -3.93 -14.97 7.74
N GLY A 268 -3.11 -14.39 8.62
CA GLY A 268 -2.26 -13.25 8.29
C GLY A 268 -0.79 -13.47 8.63
N GLU A 269 0.09 -12.77 7.94
CA GLU A 269 1.52 -12.69 8.24
C GLU A 269 2.04 -11.26 8.13
N ALA A 270 2.87 -10.87 9.09
CA ALA A 270 3.70 -9.67 9.05
C ALA A 270 4.98 -9.88 9.86
N PHE A 271 6.12 -9.38 9.36
CA PHE A 271 7.44 -9.45 10.04
C PHE A 271 7.93 -10.86 10.46
N GLY A 272 7.39 -11.93 9.86
CA GLY A 272 7.68 -13.32 10.24
C GLY A 272 6.75 -13.89 11.31
N TYR A 273 5.76 -13.12 11.77
CA TYR A 273 4.74 -13.52 12.73
C TYR A 273 3.47 -13.92 11.97
N TYR A 274 2.90 -15.06 12.34
CA TYR A 274 1.68 -15.60 11.75
C TYR A 274 0.56 -15.47 12.77
N PHE A 275 -0.57 -14.92 12.31
CA PHE A 275 -1.70 -14.55 13.14
C PHE A 275 -2.94 -15.34 12.74
N ASN A 276 -3.68 -15.85 13.72
CA ASN A 276 -5.02 -16.39 13.51
C ASN A 276 -6.09 -15.28 13.47
N GLU A 277 -7.37 -15.61 13.27
CA GLU A 277 -8.44 -14.61 13.12
C GLU A 277 -8.68 -13.75 14.39
N GLU A 278 -8.36 -14.29 15.57
CA GLU A 278 -8.38 -13.55 16.83
C GLU A 278 -7.21 -12.55 16.94
N GLY A 279 -6.26 -12.62 16.02
CA GLY A 279 -5.05 -11.82 16.01
C GLY A 279 -3.92 -12.40 16.87
N ASN A 280 -4.06 -13.60 17.45
CA ASN A 280 -3.01 -14.21 18.26
C ASN A 280 -1.85 -14.71 17.39
N VAL A 281 -0.62 -14.53 17.87
CA VAL A 281 0.58 -15.11 17.23
C VAL A 281 0.57 -16.63 17.43
N VAL A 282 0.38 -17.39 16.35
CA VAL A 282 0.35 -18.87 16.37
C VAL A 282 1.65 -19.50 15.90
N HIS A 283 2.45 -18.74 15.15
CA HIS A 283 3.78 -19.15 14.71
C HIS A 283 4.67 -17.92 14.52
N LYS A 284 5.97 -18.07 14.77
CA LYS A 284 6.98 -17.01 14.57
C LYS A 284 8.21 -17.64 13.92
N VAL A 285 8.56 -17.13 12.75
CA VAL A 285 9.86 -17.38 12.12
C VAL A 285 10.83 -16.34 12.67
N ARG A 286 12.04 -16.77 13.07
CA ARG A 286 13.08 -15.85 13.53
C ARG A 286 13.69 -15.14 12.33
N THR A 287 13.20 -13.94 12.05
CA THR A 287 13.68 -13.10 10.96
C THR A 287 14.85 -12.22 11.39
N VAL A 288 15.78 -11.92 10.48
CA VAL A 288 16.81 -10.91 10.70
C VAL A 288 16.28 -9.56 10.21
N GLY A 289 16.00 -8.66 11.15
CA GLY A 289 15.42 -7.35 10.87
C GLY A 289 14.49 -6.88 12.00
N MET A 290 13.52 -6.07 11.63
CA MET A 290 12.48 -5.52 12.48
C MET A 290 11.66 -6.62 13.16
N GLN A 291 11.53 -6.50 14.47
CA GLN A 291 10.68 -7.37 15.28
C GLN A 291 9.39 -6.64 15.66
N LEU A 292 8.36 -7.40 16.05
CA LEU A 292 7.07 -6.85 16.44
C LEU A 292 7.20 -5.93 17.67
N GLU A 293 8.10 -6.29 18.59
CA GLU A 293 8.38 -5.53 19.80
C GLU A 293 9.04 -4.18 19.51
N ASP A 294 9.79 -4.07 18.39
CA ASP A 294 10.43 -2.80 17.98
C ASP A 294 9.38 -1.74 17.58
N LEU A 295 8.20 -2.17 17.11
CA LEU A 295 7.14 -1.28 16.63
C LEU A 295 6.54 -0.40 17.72
N GLN A 296 6.65 -0.79 18.99
CA GLN A 296 6.12 -0.01 20.12
C GLN A 296 6.73 1.39 20.24
N ASN A 297 7.95 1.59 19.72
CA ASN A 297 8.66 2.86 19.79
C ASN A 297 8.57 3.67 18.48
N VAL A 298 7.90 3.12 17.46
CA VAL A 298 7.80 3.75 16.14
C VAL A 298 6.65 4.76 16.15
N SER A 299 6.90 6.00 15.72
CA SER A 299 5.88 7.04 15.70
C SER A 299 4.75 6.77 14.70
N HIS A 300 5.09 6.22 13.54
CA HIS A 300 4.12 5.92 12.49
C HIS A 300 4.37 4.54 11.89
N VAL A 301 3.47 3.59 12.18
CA VAL A 301 3.46 2.25 11.56
C VAL A 301 2.35 2.22 10.51
N VAL A 302 2.76 2.18 9.24
CA VAL A 302 1.88 2.24 8.07
C VAL A 302 1.78 0.84 7.44
N ALA A 303 0.62 0.23 7.60
CA ALA A 303 0.26 -1.00 6.91
C ALA A 303 -0.34 -0.67 5.55
N VAL A 304 0.23 -1.21 4.47
CA VAL A 304 -0.29 -1.07 3.09
C VAL A 304 -0.71 -2.43 2.56
N ALA A 305 -2.02 -2.68 2.55
CA ALA A 305 -2.58 -3.96 2.14
C ALA A 305 -4.00 -3.79 1.62
N GLY A 306 -4.31 -4.47 0.52
CA GLY A 306 -5.63 -4.48 -0.11
C GLY A 306 -5.91 -5.82 -0.77
N GLY A 307 -7.10 -5.95 -1.32
CA GLY A 307 -7.65 -7.16 -1.91
C GLY A 307 -8.77 -7.70 -1.02
N SER A 308 -9.94 -7.95 -1.58
CA SER A 308 -11.05 -8.58 -0.85
C SER A 308 -10.63 -9.86 -0.12
N SER A 309 -9.73 -10.65 -0.72
CA SER A 309 -9.17 -11.88 -0.16
C SER A 309 -8.34 -11.67 1.11
N LYS A 310 -7.77 -10.47 1.32
CA LYS A 310 -6.88 -10.16 2.44
C LYS A 310 -7.58 -9.58 3.66
N ALA A 311 -8.89 -9.37 3.63
CA ALA A 311 -9.61 -8.74 4.73
C ALA A 311 -9.35 -9.42 6.09
N LYS A 312 -9.40 -10.76 6.15
CA LYS A 312 -9.10 -11.51 7.38
C LYS A 312 -7.67 -11.32 7.86
N ALA A 313 -6.69 -11.37 6.95
CA ALA A 313 -5.28 -11.15 7.25
C ALA A 313 -5.04 -9.74 7.80
N ILE A 314 -5.66 -8.72 7.17
CA ILE A 314 -5.57 -7.33 7.60
C ILE A 314 -6.12 -7.17 9.02
N GLN A 315 -7.31 -7.70 9.28
CA GLN A 315 -7.92 -7.64 10.60
C GLN A 315 -7.08 -8.33 11.67
N ALA A 316 -6.57 -9.54 11.39
CA ALA A 316 -5.76 -10.31 12.31
C ALA A 316 -4.47 -9.59 12.73
N VAL A 317 -3.74 -9.02 11.76
CA VAL A 317 -2.49 -8.28 12.03
C VAL A 317 -2.76 -7.00 12.81
N ILE A 318 -3.81 -6.26 12.46
CA ILE A 318 -4.12 -4.97 13.12
C ILE A 318 -4.54 -5.16 14.58
N LYS A 319 -5.26 -6.25 14.91
CA LYS A 319 -5.68 -6.56 16.29
C LYS A 319 -4.53 -6.64 17.31
N GLN A 320 -3.28 -6.82 16.87
CA GLN A 320 -2.12 -6.78 17.76
C GLN A 320 -1.79 -5.38 18.30
N GLY A 321 -2.35 -4.32 17.70
CA GLY A 321 -2.24 -2.96 18.23
C GLY A 321 -0.92 -2.24 17.93
N HIS A 322 -0.09 -2.76 17.03
CA HIS A 322 1.17 -2.13 16.62
C HIS A 322 1.05 -1.26 15.36
N THR A 323 -0.11 -1.29 14.68
CA THR A 323 -0.35 -0.52 13.46
C THR A 323 -1.09 0.75 13.82
N SER A 324 -0.55 1.92 13.46
CA SER A 324 -1.24 3.20 13.63
C SER A 324 -2.10 3.57 12.42
N ILE A 325 -1.63 3.22 11.20
CA ILE A 325 -2.22 3.70 9.95
C ILE A 325 -2.45 2.52 9.00
N LEU A 326 -3.66 2.43 8.45
CA LEU A 326 -3.99 1.47 7.40
C LEU A 326 -4.25 2.18 6.07
N ILE A 327 -3.59 1.70 5.02
CA ILE A 327 -3.85 2.08 3.63
C ILE A 327 -4.34 0.84 2.91
N THR A 328 -5.58 0.89 2.46
CA THR A 328 -6.27 -0.25 1.87
C THR A 328 -7.12 0.15 0.67
N ASP A 329 -7.70 -0.83 0.01
CA ASP A 329 -8.61 -0.63 -1.12
C ASP A 329 -10.08 -0.87 -0.73
N GLU A 330 -10.99 -0.42 -1.59
CA GLU A 330 -12.43 -0.50 -1.37
C GLU A 330 -12.90 -1.96 -1.23
N GLY A 331 -12.30 -2.89 -1.96
CA GLY A 331 -12.59 -4.33 -1.87
C GLY A 331 -12.35 -4.88 -0.46
N ALA A 332 -11.13 -4.73 0.04
CA ALA A 332 -10.76 -5.12 1.41
C ALA A 332 -11.61 -4.37 2.45
N ALA A 333 -11.79 -3.05 2.28
CA ALA A 333 -12.57 -2.23 3.20
C ALA A 333 -14.03 -2.70 3.33
N LYS A 334 -14.70 -3.02 2.21
CA LYS A 334 -16.07 -3.55 2.23
C LYS A 334 -16.13 -4.92 2.91
N GLN A 335 -15.14 -5.78 2.75
CA GLN A 335 -15.13 -7.07 3.43
C GLN A 335 -14.89 -6.93 4.93
N LEU A 336 -13.96 -6.05 5.33
CA LEU A 336 -13.72 -5.73 6.74
C LEU A 336 -14.98 -5.21 7.41
N THR A 337 -15.69 -4.27 6.79
CA THR A 337 -16.95 -3.71 7.34
C THR A 337 -18.10 -4.71 7.46
N LYS A 338 -18.17 -5.76 6.63
CA LYS A 338 -19.18 -6.82 6.74
C LYS A 338 -18.97 -7.72 7.97
N GLY A 339 -17.72 -7.85 8.44
CA GLY A 339 -17.39 -8.67 9.62
C GLY A 339 -17.82 -8.02 10.93
N PHE A 340 -18.14 -6.73 10.92
CA PHE A 340 -18.59 -5.98 12.09
C PHE A 340 -20.11 -5.91 12.08
N THR A 341 -20.75 -6.78 12.86
CA THR A 341 -22.18 -6.63 13.15
C THR A 341 -22.30 -5.55 14.21
N LEU A 342 -23.02 -4.46 13.91
CA LEU A 342 -23.31 -3.35 14.84
C LEU A 342 -23.99 -3.82 16.12
#